data_AF-A0A523U9Q8-F1
#
_entry.id   AF-A0A523U9Q8-F1
#
_cell.length_a   1.000
_cell.length_b   1.000
_cell.length_c   1.000
_cell.angle_alpha   90.00
_cell.angle_beta   90.00
_cell.angle_gamma   90.00
#
_symmetry.space_group_name_H-M   'P 1'
#
loop_
_entity.id
_entity.type
_entity.pdbx_description
1 polymer ?
#
loop_
_entity_poly.entity_id
_entity_poly.type
_entity_poly.pdbx_seq_one_letter_code
_entity_poly.pdbx_strand_id
1 'polypeptide(L)'
;MLKFGNSEETTGAMLILTCWLPELAKRFEAGVQAMGFEVVEKTVERYEDGIVNPVLTLRRADGNWTIKLGLRNALEEFLFLDRDEEPKRFDTRLLDDVYAEKKLTNIVEGRLALAQTFTECRSAGEVQKRMETLAPRFEHMRIWKFDE
;
A
#
# COMPACT_ATOMS: atom_id res chain seq x y z
N MET A 1 -18.02 0.63 -4.79
CA MET A 1 -17.84 1.89 -4.02
C MET A 1 -17.58 1.51 -2.58
N LEU A 2 -16.51 2.03 -1.95
CA LEU A 2 -16.23 1.76 -0.53
C LEU A 2 -17.45 2.18 0.30
N LYS A 3 -18.00 1.26 1.09
CA LYS A 3 -19.21 1.51 1.90
C LYS A 3 -18.78 2.04 3.26
N PHE A 4 -18.94 3.33 3.47
CA PHE A 4 -18.72 3.97 4.77
C PHE A 4 -19.99 3.90 5.62
N GLY A 5 -19.84 4.07 6.94
CA GLY A 5 -20.96 4.03 7.88
C GLY A 5 -21.99 5.14 7.65
N ASN A 6 -21.59 6.28 7.06
CA ASN A 6 -22.50 7.38 6.73
C ASN A 6 -21.97 8.29 5.57
N SER A 7 -22.77 9.28 5.18
CA SER A 7 -22.47 10.22 4.09
C SER A 7 -21.34 11.21 4.41
N GLU A 8 -21.16 11.57 5.68
CA GLU A 8 -20.08 12.46 6.12
C GLU A 8 -18.72 11.77 5.97
N GLU A 9 -18.62 10.52 6.43
CA GLU A 9 -17.43 9.68 6.25
C GLU A 9 -17.10 9.44 4.77
N THR A 10 -18.14 9.24 3.94
CA THR A 10 -17.95 9.12 2.49
C THR A 10 -17.34 10.41 1.90
N THR A 11 -17.86 11.57 2.29
CA THR A 11 -17.38 12.88 1.81
C THR A 11 -15.95 13.16 2.28
N GLY A 12 -15.67 12.88 3.55
CA GLY A 12 -14.33 13.01 4.13
C GLY A 12 -13.31 12.13 3.41
N ALA A 13 -13.65 10.87 3.15
CA ALA A 13 -12.79 9.95 2.42
C ALA A 13 -12.54 10.40 0.98
N MET A 14 -13.55 10.91 0.27
CA MET A 14 -13.37 11.46 -1.07
C MET A 14 -12.41 12.65 -1.08
N LEU A 15 -12.55 13.58 -0.13
CA LEU A 15 -11.67 14.74 0.01
C LEU A 15 -10.21 14.31 0.24
N ILE A 16 -9.99 13.42 1.21
CA ILE A 16 -8.66 12.89 1.53
C ILE A 16 -8.05 12.17 0.34
N LEU A 17 -8.83 11.37 -0.38
CA LEU A 17 -8.37 10.68 -1.58
C LEU A 17 -7.88 11.66 -2.65
N THR A 18 -8.63 12.73 -2.92
CA THR A 18 -8.21 13.74 -3.90
C THR A 18 -6.87 14.39 -3.57
N CYS A 19 -6.57 14.60 -2.28
CA CYS A 19 -5.33 15.21 -1.84
C CYS A 19 -4.15 14.22 -1.81
N TRP A 20 -4.38 13.02 -1.26
CA TRP A 20 -3.30 12.12 -0.84
C TRP A 20 -3.06 10.94 -1.78
N LEU A 21 -4.04 10.56 -2.62
CA LEU A 21 -3.84 9.48 -3.60
C LEU A 21 -2.71 9.78 -4.60
N PRO A 22 -2.58 11.01 -5.17
CA PRO A 22 -1.44 11.32 -6.04
C PRO A 22 -0.10 11.20 -5.32
N GLU A 23 -0.05 11.61 -4.05
CA GLU A 23 1.17 11.57 -3.24
C GLU A 23 1.55 10.12 -2.88
N LEU A 24 0.57 9.29 -2.50
CA LEU A 24 0.74 7.84 -2.31
C LEU A 24 1.37 7.22 -3.57
N ALA A 25 0.77 7.44 -4.73
CA ALA A 25 1.23 6.87 -5.99
C ALA A 25 2.66 7.32 -6.35
N LYS A 26 2.96 8.62 -6.18
CA LYS A 26 4.28 9.20 -6.44
C LYS A 26 5.36 8.61 -5.53
N ARG A 27 5.08 8.41 -4.24
CA ARG A 27 6.07 7.84 -3.31
C ARG A 27 6.31 6.36 -3.56
N PHE A 28 5.27 5.60 -3.90
CA PHE A 28 5.44 4.21 -4.34
C PHE A 28 6.27 4.12 -5.62
N GLU A 29 6.00 4.98 -6.61
CA GLU A 29 6.77 5.07 -7.85
C GLU A 29 8.25 5.37 -7.59
N ALA A 30 8.55 6.38 -6.78
CA ALA A 30 9.93 6.71 -6.40
C ALA A 30 10.62 5.53 -5.69
N GLY A 31 9.89 4.83 -4.81
CA GLY A 31 10.38 3.66 -4.10
C GLY A 31 10.73 2.49 -5.01
N VAL A 32 9.85 2.13 -5.94
CA VAL A 32 10.11 1.02 -6.88
C VAL A 32 11.20 1.38 -7.90
N GLN A 33 11.30 2.66 -8.28
CA GLN A 33 12.42 3.15 -9.10
C GLN A 33 13.77 3.02 -8.39
N ALA A 34 13.83 3.34 -7.09
CA ALA A 34 15.02 3.13 -6.28
C ALA A 34 15.42 1.65 -6.17
N MET A 35 14.47 0.72 -6.34
CA MET A 35 14.70 -0.72 -6.41
C MET A 35 15.09 -1.23 -7.80
N GLY A 36 15.22 -0.34 -8.80
CA GLY A 36 15.62 -0.69 -10.16
C GLY A 36 14.47 -1.08 -11.10
N PHE A 37 13.22 -0.77 -10.74
CA PHE A 37 12.07 -0.94 -11.62
C PHE A 37 11.72 0.36 -12.36
N GLU A 38 11.28 0.22 -13.60
CA GLU A 38 10.66 1.27 -14.39
C GLU A 38 9.14 1.15 -14.28
N VAL A 39 8.44 2.27 -14.05
CA VAL A 39 6.98 2.30 -14.17
C VAL A 39 6.62 2.49 -15.63
N VAL A 40 6.05 1.45 -16.25
CA VAL A 40 5.69 1.46 -17.68
C VAL A 40 4.24 1.88 -17.92
N GLU A 41 3.37 1.70 -16.93
CA GLU A 41 1.96 2.04 -17.04
C GLU A 41 1.36 2.38 -15.68
N LYS A 42 0.39 3.31 -15.67
CA LYS A 42 -0.41 3.65 -14.50
C LYS A 42 -1.87 3.52 -14.89
N THR A 43 -2.57 2.59 -14.26
CA THR A 43 -3.97 2.31 -14.56
C THR A 43 -4.81 2.29 -13.29
N VAL A 44 -6.12 2.30 -13.49
CA VAL A 44 -7.10 2.20 -12.43
C VAL A 44 -8.02 1.04 -12.78
N GLU A 45 -7.82 -0.10 -12.13
CA GLU A 45 -8.66 -1.29 -12.32
C GLU A 45 -9.94 -1.12 -11.50
N ARG A 46 -11.09 -1.46 -12.10
CA ARG A 46 -12.41 -1.43 -11.45
C ARG A 46 -12.92 -2.86 -11.33
N TYR A 47 -13.26 -3.27 -10.11
CA TYR A 47 -13.85 -4.58 -9.85
C TYR A 47 -15.38 -4.54 -9.94
N GLU A 48 -16.01 -5.71 -10.02
CA GLU A 48 -17.47 -5.87 -10.18
C GLU A 48 -18.28 -5.24 -9.04
N ASP A 49 -17.68 -5.12 -7.86
CA ASP A 49 -18.21 -4.43 -6.68
C ASP A 49 -18.10 -2.88 -6.76
N GLY A 50 -17.62 -2.37 -7.90
CA GLY A 50 -17.35 -0.96 -8.16
C GLY A 50 -16.23 -0.40 -7.28
N ILE A 51 -15.37 -1.25 -6.72
CA ILE A 51 -14.16 -0.82 -6.01
C ILE A 51 -13.07 -0.51 -7.03
N VAL A 52 -12.30 0.51 -6.71
CA VAL A 52 -11.26 1.07 -7.55
C VAL A 52 -9.89 0.68 -6.98
N ASN A 53 -9.02 0.14 -7.81
CA ASN A 53 -7.65 -0.24 -7.46
C ASN A 53 -6.66 0.49 -8.36
N PRO A 54 -5.91 1.46 -7.84
CA PRO A 54 -4.78 2.03 -8.56
C PRO A 54 -3.71 0.96 -8.76
N VAL A 55 -3.25 0.79 -9.99
CA VAL A 55 -2.24 -0.21 -10.36
C VAL A 55 -1.07 0.46 -11.07
N LEU A 56 0.14 0.11 -10.63
CA LEU A 56 1.38 0.44 -11.32
C LEU A 56 1.89 -0.81 -12.04
N THR A 57 2.04 -0.76 -13.36
CA THR A 57 2.73 -1.81 -14.12
C THR A 57 4.22 -1.48 -14.12
N LEU A 58 5.03 -2.39 -13.62
CA LEU A 58 6.46 -2.25 -13.41
C LEU A 58 7.22 -3.20 -14.33
N ARG A 59 8.35 -2.75 -14.86
CA ARG A 59 9.30 -3.59 -15.61
C ARG A 59 10.68 -3.45 -14.99
N ARG A 60 11.40 -4.57 -14.86
CA ARG A 60 12.80 -4.52 -14.44
C ARG A 60 13.69 -4.24 -15.65
N ALA A 61 14.70 -3.39 -15.50
CA ALA A 61 15.55 -2.97 -16.63
C ALA A 61 16.26 -4.15 -17.34
N ASP A 62 16.51 -5.25 -16.62
CA ASP A 62 17.16 -6.47 -17.10
C ASP A 62 16.16 -7.62 -17.42
N GLY A 63 14.85 -7.37 -17.34
CA GLY A 63 13.81 -8.40 -17.42
C GLY A 63 12.86 -8.24 -18.60
N ASN A 64 12.44 -9.37 -19.17
CA ASN A 64 11.38 -9.45 -20.20
C ASN A 64 9.97 -9.62 -19.62
N TRP A 65 9.79 -9.39 -18.32
CA TRP A 65 8.53 -9.61 -17.62
C TRP A 65 8.10 -8.34 -16.87
N THR A 66 6.80 -8.22 -16.64
CA THR A 66 6.18 -7.09 -15.93
C THR A 66 5.49 -7.54 -14.66
N ILE A 67 5.50 -6.70 -13.63
CA ILE A 67 4.73 -6.87 -12.39
C ILE A 67 3.59 -5.85 -12.38
N LYS A 68 2.42 -6.26 -11.91
CA LYS A 68 1.36 -5.33 -11.52
C LYS A 68 1.38 -5.13 -10.01
N LEU A 69 1.63 -3.91 -9.57
CA LEU A 69 1.56 -3.51 -8.17
C LEU A 69 0.20 -2.84 -7.92
N GLY A 70 -0.71 -3.55 -7.27
CA GLY A 70 -1.98 -2.99 -6.80
C GLY A 70 -1.81 -2.22 -5.50
N LEU A 71 -2.28 -0.98 -5.46
CA LEU A 71 -2.16 -0.08 -4.31
C LEU A 71 -3.38 -0.09 -3.38
N ARG A 72 -4.41 -0.87 -3.70
CA ARG A 72 -5.66 -0.95 -2.92
C ARG A 72 -5.43 -1.15 -1.43
N ASN A 73 -4.65 -2.15 -1.01
CA ASN A 73 -4.48 -2.44 0.41
C ASN A 73 -3.80 -1.28 1.16
N ALA A 74 -2.83 -0.62 0.52
CA ALA A 74 -2.18 0.56 1.10
C ALA A 74 -3.16 1.74 1.18
N LEU A 75 -4.06 1.87 0.21
CA LEU A 75 -5.10 2.89 0.21
C LEU A 75 -6.14 2.66 1.31
N GLU A 76 -6.63 1.43 1.46
CA GLU A 76 -7.60 1.06 2.50
C GLU A 76 -7.01 1.27 3.90
N GLU A 77 -5.76 0.84 4.12
CA GLU A 77 -5.05 1.06 5.39
C GLU A 77 -4.78 2.54 5.67
N PHE A 78 -4.57 3.36 4.64
CA PHE A 78 -4.46 4.80 4.81
C PHE A 78 -5.79 5.41 5.24
N LEU A 79 -6.89 5.08 4.55
CA LEU A 79 -8.20 5.69 4.75
C LEU A 79 -8.94 5.27 6.01
N PHE A 80 -8.76 4.02 6.44
CA PHE A 80 -9.60 3.43 7.49
C PHE A 80 -8.91 3.43 8.86
N LEU A 81 -9.73 3.44 9.91
CA LEU A 81 -9.29 3.19 11.28
C LEU A 81 -8.87 1.72 11.43
N ASP A 82 -9.73 0.83 10.98
CA ASP A 82 -9.48 -0.60 10.88
C ASP A 82 -9.98 -1.09 9.51
N ARG A 83 -9.08 -1.75 8.77
CA ARG A 83 -9.35 -2.32 7.45
C ARG A 83 -10.16 -3.62 7.51
N ASP A 84 -10.25 -4.27 8.66
CA ASP A 84 -10.96 -5.54 8.84
C ASP A 84 -12.34 -5.32 9.50
N GLU A 85 -12.62 -4.13 10.05
CA GLU A 85 -13.92 -3.74 10.63
C GLU A 85 -15.01 -3.54 9.56
N GLU A 86 -16.24 -3.95 9.86
CA GLU A 86 -17.44 -3.68 9.06
C GLU A 86 -18.57 -3.13 9.95
N PRO A 87 -19.21 -1.99 9.60
CA PRO A 87 -18.93 -1.17 8.42
C PRO A 87 -17.58 -0.45 8.54
N LYS A 88 -16.89 -0.31 7.40
CA LYS A 88 -15.62 0.44 7.33
C LYS A 88 -15.79 1.85 7.88
N ARG A 89 -14.90 2.24 8.80
CA ARG A 89 -14.88 3.58 9.42
C ARG A 89 -13.75 4.41 8.85
N PHE A 90 -14.08 5.60 8.35
CA PHE A 90 -13.10 6.58 7.89
C PHE A 90 -12.28 7.11 9.09
N ASP A 91 -10.97 7.22 8.92
CA ASP A 91 -10.09 7.83 9.92
C ASP A 91 -10.14 9.35 9.84
N THR A 92 -11.01 9.96 10.63
CA THR A 92 -11.21 11.43 10.65
C THR A 92 -9.98 12.22 11.03
N ARG A 93 -8.97 11.59 11.67
CA ARG A 93 -7.69 12.23 11.98
C ARG A 93 -6.89 12.56 10.72
N LEU A 94 -7.22 11.96 9.57
CA LEU A 94 -6.61 12.30 8.27
C LEU A 94 -6.91 13.72 7.81
N LEU A 95 -7.88 14.42 8.44
CA LEU A 95 -8.11 15.85 8.21
C LEU A 95 -7.00 16.72 8.81
N ASP A 96 -6.14 16.17 9.68
CA ASP A 96 -4.89 16.78 10.12
C ASP A 96 -3.76 16.32 9.18
N ASP A 97 -3.19 17.27 8.42
CA ASP A 97 -2.15 16.99 7.43
C ASP A 97 -0.88 16.38 8.05
N VAL A 98 -0.53 16.73 9.28
CA VAL A 98 0.66 16.16 9.96
C VAL A 98 0.42 14.69 10.31
N TYR A 99 -0.78 14.37 10.77
CA TYR A 99 -1.17 12.98 11.00
C TYR A 99 -1.22 12.19 9.69
N ALA A 100 -1.87 12.74 8.65
CA ALA A 100 -2.00 12.11 7.35
C ALA A 100 -0.62 11.84 6.72
N GLU A 101 0.27 12.83 6.71
CA GLU A 101 1.64 12.70 6.21
C GLU A 101 2.41 11.58 6.92
N LYS A 102 2.31 11.53 8.26
CA LYS A 102 2.96 10.49 9.06
C LYS A 102 2.40 9.10 8.78
N LYS A 103 1.08 8.97 8.68
CA LYS A 103 0.41 7.68 8.38
C LYS A 103 0.80 7.20 6.98
N LEU A 104 0.75 8.09 5.99
CA LEU A 104 1.14 7.81 4.61
C LEU A 104 2.59 7.34 4.52
N THR A 105 3.51 8.07 5.17
CA THR A 105 4.94 7.73 5.21
C THR A 105 5.16 6.34 5.78
N ASN A 106 4.55 6.03 6.92
CA ASN A 106 4.69 4.70 7.55
C ASN A 106 4.20 3.57 6.64
N ILE A 107 3.06 3.76 5.97
CA ILE A 107 2.50 2.76 5.04
C ILE A 107 3.44 2.55 3.87
N VAL A 108 3.88 3.62 3.22
CA VAL A 108 4.75 3.54 2.04
C VAL A 108 6.10 2.90 2.39
N GLU A 109 6.80 3.41 3.41
CA GLU A 109 8.09 2.89 3.82
C GLU A 109 8.01 1.42 4.22
N GLY A 110 6.96 1.04 4.96
CA GLY A 110 6.74 -0.34 5.35
C GLY A 110 6.59 -1.25 4.13
N ARG A 111 5.69 -0.91 3.21
CA ARG A 111 5.44 -1.73 2.01
C ARG A 111 6.66 -1.82 1.10
N LEU A 112 7.41 -0.73 0.93
CA LEU A 112 8.66 -0.73 0.17
C LEU A 112 9.75 -1.56 0.85
N ALA A 113 9.89 -1.52 2.17
CA ALA A 113 10.86 -2.35 2.89
C ALA A 113 10.55 -3.86 2.76
N LEU A 114 9.26 -4.23 2.76
CA LEU A 114 8.84 -5.61 2.48
C LEU A 114 9.22 -6.02 1.04
N ALA A 115 8.91 -5.17 0.05
CA ALA A 115 9.27 -5.44 -1.34
C ALA A 115 10.79 -5.58 -1.53
N GLN A 116 11.57 -4.67 -0.94
CA GLN A 116 13.03 -4.68 -0.99
C GLN A 116 13.63 -5.96 -0.40
N THR A 117 13.02 -6.48 0.67
CA THR A 117 13.43 -7.76 1.26
C THR A 117 13.34 -8.90 0.24
N PHE A 118 12.24 -8.97 -0.52
CA PHE A 118 12.08 -10.01 -1.56
C PHE A 118 13.01 -9.81 -2.76
N THR A 119 13.40 -8.58 -3.08
CA THR A 119 14.30 -8.31 -4.22
C THR A 119 15.77 -8.54 -3.89
N GLU A 120 16.18 -8.36 -2.63
CA GLU A 120 17.60 -8.41 -2.23
C GLU A 120 18.01 -9.73 -1.59
N CYS A 121 17.11 -10.40 -0.87
CA CYS A 121 17.44 -11.65 -0.20
C CYS A 121 17.54 -12.80 -1.22
N ARG A 122 18.54 -13.66 -1.04
CA ARG A 122 18.85 -14.77 -1.96
C ARG A 122 18.33 -16.12 -1.48
N SER A 123 17.75 -16.16 -0.28
CA SER A 123 17.18 -17.38 0.30
C SER A 123 15.95 -17.08 1.15
N ALA A 124 15.09 -18.08 1.32
CA ALA A 124 13.92 -17.98 2.20
C ALA A 124 14.31 -17.67 3.66
N GLY A 125 15.42 -18.22 4.14
CA GLY A 125 15.92 -17.94 5.50
C GLY A 125 16.38 -16.49 5.69
N GLU A 126 16.98 -15.87 4.67
CA GLU A 126 17.31 -14.44 4.69
C GLU A 126 16.06 -13.57 4.69
N VAL A 127 15.08 -13.90 3.83
CA VAL A 127 13.77 -13.22 3.80
C VAL A 127 13.14 -13.27 5.19
N GLN A 128 13.08 -14.46 5.80
CA GLN A 128 12.46 -14.64 7.11
C GLN A 128 13.12 -13.76 8.18
N LYS A 129 14.44 -13.78 8.31
CA LYS A 129 15.17 -12.97 9.32
C LYS A 129 14.91 -11.47 9.13
N ARG A 130 14.92 -11.01 7.88
CA ARG A 130 14.68 -9.59 7.57
C ARG A 130 13.21 -9.21 7.83
N MET A 131 12.27 -10.09 7.49
CA MET A 131 10.85 -9.91 7.83
C MET A 131 10.61 -9.88 9.34
N GLU A 132 11.24 -10.75 10.12
CA GLU A 132 11.17 -10.74 11.59
C GLU A 132 11.67 -9.40 12.18
N THR A 133 12.68 -8.78 11.55
CA THR A 133 13.19 -7.45 11.94
C THR A 133 12.22 -6.32 11.58
N LEU A 134 11.50 -6.45 10.45
CA LEU A 134 10.52 -5.47 10.00
C LEU A 134 9.17 -5.57 10.73
N ALA A 135 8.84 -6.76 11.28
CA ALA A 135 7.55 -7.04 11.90
C ALA A 135 7.09 -6.02 12.95
N PRO A 136 7.95 -5.53 13.86
CA PRO A 136 7.54 -4.56 14.88
C PRO A 136 7.05 -3.22 14.32
N ARG A 137 7.34 -2.91 13.04
CA ARG A 137 6.88 -1.69 12.37
C ARG A 137 5.43 -1.77 11.90
N PHE A 138 4.83 -2.96 11.88
CA PHE A 138 3.49 -3.19 11.36
C PHE A 138 2.57 -3.63 12.49
N GLU A 139 1.41 -2.98 12.59
CA GLU A 139 0.40 -3.35 13.58
C GLU A 139 -0.18 -4.76 13.34
N HIS A 140 -0.24 -5.20 12.08
CA HIS A 140 -0.93 -6.42 11.67
C HIS A 140 -0.13 -7.38 10.79
N MET A 141 1.20 -7.36 10.83
CA MET A 141 1.98 -8.30 10.02
C MET A 141 1.96 -9.71 10.63
N ARG A 142 1.49 -10.69 9.84
CA ARG A 142 1.56 -12.11 10.17
C ARG A 142 2.62 -12.78 9.31
N ILE A 143 3.64 -13.36 9.94
CA ILE A 143 4.66 -14.16 9.27
C ILE A 143 4.24 -15.62 9.36
N TRP A 144 3.83 -16.20 8.23
CA TRP A 144 3.56 -17.63 8.13
C TRP A 144 4.87 -18.35 7.84
N LYS A 145 5.27 -19.25 8.75
CA LYS A 145 6.40 -20.14 8.53
C LYS A 145 5.85 -21.40 7.87
N PHE A 146 6.38 -21.74 6.69
CA PHE A 146 6.15 -23.09 6.17
C PHE A 146 7.04 -24.01 6.99
N ASP A 147 6.43 -24.95 7.71
CA ASP A 147 7.18 -26.03 8.34
C ASP A 147 7.82 -26.86 7.21
N GLU A 148 9.13 -27.12 7.31
CA GLU A 148 9.89 -27.99 6.38
C GLU A 148 9.50 -29.46 6.52
#